data_AF-A0A813YJ93-F1
#
_entry.id   AF-A0A813YJ93-F1
#
_cell.length_a   1.000
_cell.length_b   1.000
_cell.length_c   1.000
_cell.angle_alpha   90.00
_cell.angle_beta   90.00
_cell.angle_gamma   90.00
#
_symmetry.space_group_name_H-M   'P 1'
#
loop_
_entity.id
_entity.type
_entity.pdbx_description
1 polymer ?
#
loop_
_entity_poly.entity_id
_entity_poly.type
_entity_poly.pdbx_seq_one_letter_code
_entity_poly.pdbx_strand_id
1 'polypeptide(L)'
;MYGLLPQATNTAISLTSSQKMILRKGPKQTDKSKVLNIDLPQNYEKKSDIYMARIDAYMEINEHPLKRIIESTKLLLTDLLSNKRISKTVYEKLKPPQDCELPHLYYHPKDHKPGAPLRPIVAQIKSSVARISHFLDKTLRPIFEQHTAHYTLQNTDAFLNHLERPEKVEDRLKFYNEKDPHIKLTYEIGKTVNYLDVTIFVRCPTARTIVSRKPAAQPYVLLYDSAHPRHIKKNIPYAAYIRAIRICSDIADSAAADGGKALNEVPPPPLVEKLLLHTAADFPIGVQV
;
A
#
# COMPACT_ATOMS: atom_id res chain seq x y z
N MET A 1 -3.85 5.76 26.22
CA MET A 1 -2.39 5.59 26.40
C MET A 1 -2.17 4.17 26.90
N TYR A 2 -2.15 3.18 26.00
CA TYR A 2 -1.97 1.78 26.38
C TYR A 2 -0.51 1.41 26.10
N GLY A 3 0.28 1.35 27.18
CA GLY A 3 1.66 0.89 27.13
C GLY A 3 1.72 -0.57 26.67
N LEU A 4 2.75 -0.90 25.88
CA LEU A 4 3.10 -2.27 25.54
C LEU A 4 3.33 -3.07 26.83
N LEU A 5 2.76 -4.28 26.90
CA LEU A 5 2.91 -5.20 28.04
C LEU A 5 4.40 -5.47 28.33
N PRO A 6 4.86 -5.38 29.59
CA PRO A 6 6.27 -5.56 29.99
C PRO A 6 6.94 -6.85 29.50
N GLN A 7 6.17 -7.90 29.23
CA GLN A 7 6.68 -9.18 28.75
C GLN A 7 7.11 -9.13 27.27
N ALA A 8 6.43 -8.36 26.41
CA ALA A 8 6.81 -8.22 25.01
C ALA A 8 8.08 -7.38 24.85
N THR A 9 8.25 -6.35 25.70
CA THR A 9 9.48 -5.60 25.82
C THR A 9 10.63 -6.48 26.30
N ASN A 10 10.42 -7.33 27.31
CA ASN A 10 11.49 -8.18 27.85
C ASN A 10 11.96 -9.26 26.86
N THR A 11 11.08 -9.86 26.06
CA THR A 11 11.47 -10.82 25.02
C THR A 11 12.17 -10.15 23.83
N ALA A 12 11.74 -8.95 23.43
CA ALA A 12 12.46 -8.16 22.44
C ALA A 12 13.84 -7.73 22.96
N ILE A 13 13.96 -7.41 24.25
CA ILE A 13 15.22 -7.07 24.92
C ILE A 13 16.15 -8.28 25.00
N SER A 14 15.68 -9.49 25.32
CA SER A 14 16.55 -10.68 25.39
C SER A 14 17.07 -11.11 24.01
N LEU A 15 16.28 -10.89 22.95
CA LEU A 15 16.74 -11.06 21.55
C LEU A 15 17.78 -10.01 21.14
N THR A 16 17.78 -8.82 21.73
CA THR A 16 18.81 -7.79 21.49
C THR A 16 20.13 -8.03 22.23
N SER A 17 20.16 -8.90 23.25
CA SER A 17 21.36 -9.12 24.07
C SER A 17 22.41 -10.03 23.40
N SER A 18 22.01 -10.81 22.38
CA SER A 18 22.86 -11.90 21.86
C SER A 18 23.54 -11.65 20.51
N GLN A 19 23.26 -10.54 19.82
CA GLN A 19 23.97 -10.18 18.59
C GLN A 19 23.87 -8.66 18.37
N LYS A 20 24.95 -8.04 17.86
CA LYS A 20 25.05 -6.63 17.49
C LYS A 20 24.00 -6.24 16.41
N MET A 21 22.72 -6.17 16.78
CA MET A 21 21.72 -5.41 16.04
C MET A 21 21.95 -3.93 16.37
N ILE A 22 22.80 -3.29 15.57
CA ILE A 22 22.93 -1.84 15.55
C ILE A 22 21.62 -1.29 14.98
N LEU A 23 20.65 -1.03 15.85
CA LEU A 23 19.41 -0.33 15.56
C LEU A 23 19.74 1.13 15.21
N ARG A 24 20.05 1.43 13.94
CA ARG A 24 19.92 2.81 13.45
C ARG A 24 18.42 3.15 13.31
N LYS A 25 17.91 3.74 14.40
CA LYS A 25 16.61 4.42 14.59
C LYS A 25 15.35 3.69 14.07
N GLY A 26 14.95 2.70 14.87
CA GLY A 26 13.55 2.36 15.14
C GLY A 26 12.87 1.37 14.19
N PRO A 27 11.87 0.62 14.69
CA PRO A 27 11.05 -0.25 13.87
C PRO A 27 10.30 0.56 12.80
N LYS A 28 10.50 0.25 11.52
CA LYS A 28 9.73 0.88 10.43
C LYS A 28 8.47 0.07 10.17
N GLN A 29 7.32 0.73 10.29
CA GLN A 29 6.05 0.15 9.83
C GLN A 29 6.14 -0.16 8.34
N THR A 30 5.68 -1.34 7.95
CA THR A 30 5.48 -1.71 6.55
C THR A 30 4.40 -0.80 5.92
N ASP A 31 4.57 -0.44 4.66
CA ASP A 31 3.68 0.46 3.92
C ASP A 31 2.21 0.00 3.92
N LYS A 32 1.94 -1.32 3.77
CA LYS A 32 0.58 -1.83 3.56
C LYS A 32 -0.07 -2.52 4.74
N SER A 33 0.69 -3.30 5.52
CA SER A 33 0.12 -4.14 6.56
C SER A 33 0.22 -3.51 7.96
N LYS A 34 0.93 -2.37 8.09
CA LYS A 34 1.35 -1.78 9.38
C LYS A 34 2.01 -2.81 10.32
N VAL A 35 2.48 -3.94 9.77
CA VAL A 35 3.15 -4.99 10.51
C VAL A 35 4.58 -4.53 10.81
N LEU A 36 5.08 -5.00 11.93
CA LEU A 36 6.46 -4.80 12.34
C LEU A 36 7.37 -5.69 11.49
N ASN A 37 8.17 -5.10 10.61
CA ASN A 37 9.23 -5.85 9.93
C ASN A 37 10.50 -5.83 10.78
N ILE A 38 10.96 -7.01 11.21
CA ILE A 38 12.22 -7.20 11.93
C ILE A 38 13.20 -7.86 10.96
N ASP A 39 14.29 -7.18 10.64
CA ASP A 39 15.36 -7.67 9.78
C ASP A 39 16.70 -7.10 10.28
N LEU A 40 17.81 -7.73 9.88
CA LEU A 40 19.14 -7.23 10.20
C LEU A 40 19.45 -5.95 9.41
N PRO A 41 20.09 -4.93 10.01
CA PRO A 41 20.49 -3.72 9.29
C PRO A 41 21.31 -4.00 8.02
N GLN A 42 22.18 -5.01 8.06
CA GLN A 42 23.01 -5.41 6.93
C GLN A 42 22.18 -5.94 5.75
N ASN A 43 21.04 -6.59 6.03
CA ASN A 43 20.13 -7.05 4.98
C ASN A 43 19.41 -5.88 4.31
N TYR A 44 19.08 -4.84 5.08
CA TYR A 44 18.51 -3.61 4.54
C TYR A 44 19.49 -2.89 3.61
N GLU A 45 20.74 -2.72 4.04
CA GLU A 45 21.83 -2.11 3.26
C GLU A 45 22.07 -2.88 1.96
N LYS A 46 22.28 -4.21 2.05
CA LYS A 46 22.45 -5.06 0.85
C LYS A 46 21.30 -4.94 -0.14
N LYS A 47 20.04 -4.95 0.34
CA LYS A 47 18.86 -4.80 -0.52
C LYS A 47 18.78 -3.40 -1.15
N SER A 48 19.23 -2.36 -0.43
CA SER A 48 19.35 -1.01 -0.96
C SER A 48 20.40 -0.96 -2.07
N ASP A 49 21.58 -1.54 -1.85
CA ASP A 49 22.66 -1.54 -2.84
C ASP A 49 22.26 -2.28 -4.12
N ILE A 50 21.62 -3.44 -3.99
CA ILE A 50 21.05 -4.18 -5.13
C ILE A 50 20.02 -3.32 -5.88
N TYR A 51 19.17 -2.58 -5.17
CA TYR A 51 18.20 -1.68 -5.79
C TYR A 51 18.90 -0.56 -6.57
N MET A 52 19.90 0.09 -5.96
CA MET A 52 20.65 1.19 -6.57
C MET A 52 21.39 0.74 -7.83
N ALA A 53 22.12 -0.38 -7.75
CA ALA A 53 22.86 -0.95 -8.88
C ALA A 53 21.94 -1.39 -10.03
N ARG A 54 20.72 -1.88 -9.72
CA ARG A 54 19.77 -2.31 -10.76
C ARG A 54 19.14 -1.15 -11.52
N ILE A 55 18.83 -0.06 -10.82
CA ILE A 55 18.10 1.08 -11.41
C ILE A 55 19.04 2.09 -12.06
N ASP A 56 20.27 2.23 -11.55
CA ASP A 56 21.31 3.11 -12.09
C ASP A 56 20.83 4.56 -12.33
N ALA A 57 19.95 5.05 -11.46
CA ALA A 57 19.35 6.39 -11.56
C ALA A 57 19.94 7.40 -10.55
N TYR A 58 20.86 6.97 -9.70
CA TYR A 58 21.41 7.77 -8.61
C TYR A 58 22.93 7.79 -8.69
N MET A 59 23.52 8.95 -8.44
CA MET A 59 24.97 9.13 -8.37
C MET A 59 25.37 9.72 -7.03
N GLU A 60 26.52 9.30 -6.53
CA GLU A 60 27.11 9.89 -5.34
C GLU A 60 27.65 11.29 -5.68
N ILE A 61 27.52 12.21 -4.72
CA ILE A 61 27.97 13.59 -4.86
C ILE A 61 28.99 13.89 -3.77
N ASN A 62 30.05 14.60 -4.15
CA ASN A 62 31.19 14.89 -3.26
C ASN A 62 30.89 16.00 -2.26
N GLU A 63 29.91 16.86 -2.56
CA GLU A 63 29.59 18.04 -1.76
C GLU A 63 28.12 18.09 -1.39
N HIS A 64 27.83 18.53 -0.17
CA HIS A 64 26.47 18.63 0.34
C HIS A 64 25.70 19.79 -0.32
N PRO A 65 24.69 19.52 -1.18
CA PRO A 65 24.14 20.51 -2.11
C PRO A 65 23.13 21.47 -1.48
N LEU A 66 22.74 21.25 -0.22
CA LEU A 66 21.64 21.97 0.42
C LEU A 66 21.77 23.50 0.37
N LYS A 67 22.96 24.04 0.69
CA LYS A 67 23.18 25.49 0.70
C LYS A 67 22.94 26.08 -0.69
N ARG A 68 23.58 25.50 -1.71
CA ARG A 68 23.44 25.89 -3.11
C ARG A 68 21.98 25.82 -3.57
N ILE A 69 21.25 24.76 -3.20
CA ILE A 69 19.83 24.62 -3.57
C ILE A 69 18.98 25.70 -2.90
N ILE A 70 19.18 25.96 -1.60
CA ILE A 70 18.44 27.01 -0.87
C ILE A 70 18.72 28.38 -1.48
N GLU A 71 19.99 28.71 -1.73
CA GLU A 71 20.39 29.98 -2.35
C GLU A 71 19.79 30.14 -3.73
N SER A 72 19.88 29.11 -4.57
CA SER A 72 19.29 29.11 -5.91
C SER A 72 17.77 29.31 -5.86
N THR A 73 17.10 28.67 -4.90
CA THR A 73 15.65 28.83 -4.68
C THR A 73 15.31 30.26 -4.26
N LYS A 74 16.09 30.84 -3.34
CA LYS A 74 15.92 32.24 -2.90
C LYS A 74 16.11 33.22 -4.05
N LEU A 75 17.19 33.07 -4.82
CA LEU A 75 17.48 33.92 -5.97
C LEU A 75 16.33 33.92 -6.98
N LEU A 76 15.81 32.74 -7.33
CA LEU A 76 14.65 32.61 -8.21
C LEU A 76 13.43 33.36 -7.65
N LEU A 77 13.10 33.17 -6.37
CA LEU A 77 11.94 33.83 -5.76
C LEU A 77 12.11 35.35 -5.67
N THR A 78 13.32 35.84 -5.41
CA THR A 78 13.64 37.27 -5.38
C THR A 78 13.52 37.88 -6.77
N ASP A 79 14.01 37.20 -7.82
CA ASP A 79 13.85 37.65 -9.21
C ASP A 79 12.37 37.72 -9.62
N LEU A 80 11.57 36.71 -9.27
CA LEU A 80 10.13 36.74 -9.54
C LEU A 80 9.43 37.90 -8.81
N LEU A 81 9.88 38.25 -7.61
CA LEU A 81 9.32 39.35 -6.83
C LEU A 81 9.72 40.71 -7.41
N SER A 82 11.00 40.92 -7.77
CA SER A 82 11.49 42.17 -8.36
C SER A 82 10.83 42.45 -9.71
N ASN A 83 10.61 41.40 -10.51
CA ASN A 83 9.91 41.47 -11.79
C ASN A 83 8.37 41.48 -11.66
N LYS A 84 7.83 41.60 -10.45
CA LYS A 84 6.38 41.65 -10.15
C LYS A 84 5.58 40.45 -10.71
N ARG A 85 6.24 39.30 -10.92
CA ARG A 85 5.59 38.04 -11.34
C ARG A 85 4.87 37.35 -10.20
N ILE A 86 5.31 37.61 -8.96
CA ILE A 86 4.65 37.18 -7.73
C ILE A 86 4.47 38.36 -6.78
N SER A 87 3.44 38.32 -5.93
CA SER A 87 3.24 39.32 -4.87
C SER A 87 4.12 39.03 -3.66
N LYS A 88 4.33 40.04 -2.80
CA LYS A 88 5.05 39.88 -1.52
C LYS A 88 4.41 38.79 -0.65
N THR A 89 3.08 38.70 -0.61
CA THR A 89 2.36 37.67 0.14
C THR A 89 2.65 36.27 -0.38
N VAL A 90 2.76 36.10 -1.71
CA VAL A 90 3.12 34.81 -2.31
C VAL A 90 4.58 34.48 -2.00
N TYR A 91 5.49 35.44 -2.17
CA TYR A 91 6.91 35.26 -1.82
C TYR A 91 7.10 34.77 -0.38
N GLU A 92 6.45 35.39 0.60
CA GLU A 92 6.53 35.00 2.01
C GLU A 92 6.02 33.57 2.28
N LYS A 93 5.04 33.11 1.50
CA LYS A 93 4.53 31.73 1.56
C LYS A 93 5.47 30.74 0.89
N LEU A 94 6.17 31.15 -0.17
CA LEU A 94 7.03 30.26 -0.97
C LEU A 94 8.45 30.18 -0.46
N LYS A 95 8.92 31.16 0.32
CA LYS A 95 10.31 31.18 0.80
C LYS A 95 10.68 29.87 1.51
N PRO A 96 11.92 29.36 1.32
CA PRO A 96 12.36 28.13 1.95
C PRO A 96 12.20 28.19 3.49
N PRO A 97 11.73 27.11 4.14
CA PRO A 97 11.67 27.04 5.60
C PRO A 97 13.07 27.16 6.23
N GLN A 98 13.13 27.58 7.49
CA GLN A 98 14.41 27.76 8.19
C GLN A 98 15.10 26.42 8.48
N ASP A 99 14.32 25.37 8.75
CA ASP A 99 14.77 24.00 8.97
C ASP A 99 14.79 23.17 7.67
N CYS A 100 15.20 23.80 6.56
CA CYS A 100 15.34 23.10 5.27
C CYS A 100 16.28 21.89 5.38
N GLU A 101 15.85 20.78 4.80
CA GLU A 101 16.64 19.55 4.72
C GLU A 101 16.64 19.03 3.27
N LEU A 102 17.64 18.22 2.92
CA LEU A 102 17.63 17.53 1.63
C LEU A 102 16.50 16.48 1.60
N PRO A 103 15.97 16.19 0.40
CA PRO A 103 15.17 14.99 0.20
C PRO A 103 15.85 13.75 0.76
N HIS A 104 15.14 13.02 1.62
CA HIS A 104 15.66 11.80 2.23
C HIS A 104 15.16 10.59 1.46
N LEU A 105 16.07 9.82 0.87
CA LEU A 105 15.75 8.52 0.31
C LEU A 105 15.76 7.47 1.42
N TYR A 106 14.66 6.75 1.55
CA TYR A 106 14.57 5.59 2.42
C TYR A 106 13.67 4.54 1.78
N TYR A 107 13.64 3.36 2.40
CA TYR A 107 12.88 2.24 1.86
C TYR A 107 11.88 1.67 2.85
N HIS A 108 10.72 1.25 2.31
CA HIS A 108 9.77 0.38 3.00
C HIS A 108 9.82 -1.05 2.42
N PRO A 109 9.84 -2.10 3.25
CA PRO A 109 9.76 -3.48 2.77
C PRO A 109 8.36 -3.78 2.20
N LYS A 110 8.32 -4.50 1.07
CA LYS A 110 7.11 -5.11 0.51
C LYS A 110 6.99 -6.55 1.00
N ASP A 111 6.72 -6.70 2.29
CA ASP A 111 6.48 -7.95 3.03
C ASP A 111 5.60 -8.98 2.30
N HIS A 112 4.56 -8.52 1.61
CA HIS A 112 3.62 -9.33 0.82
C HIS A 112 4.16 -9.81 -0.53
N LYS A 113 5.45 -9.65 -0.82
CA LYS A 113 6.11 -10.13 -2.04
C LYS A 113 7.27 -11.08 -1.69
N PRO A 114 7.52 -12.13 -2.49
CA PRO A 114 8.65 -13.03 -2.26
C PRO A 114 9.97 -12.26 -2.12
N GLY A 115 10.78 -12.60 -1.11
CA GLY A 115 12.05 -11.93 -0.80
C GLY A 115 11.91 -10.55 -0.13
N ALA A 116 10.69 -10.07 0.12
CA ALA A 116 10.38 -8.78 0.73
C ALA A 116 11.20 -7.60 0.12
N PRO A 117 11.09 -7.34 -1.20
CA PRO A 117 11.85 -6.31 -1.87
C PRO A 117 11.54 -4.92 -1.30
N LEU A 118 12.51 -4.02 -1.40
CA LEU A 118 12.38 -2.64 -0.93
C LEU A 118 11.57 -1.78 -1.91
N ARG A 119 10.69 -0.93 -1.37
CA ARG A 119 10.04 0.20 -2.06
C ARG A 119 10.84 1.46 -1.73
N PRO A 120 11.49 2.13 -2.71
CA PRO A 120 12.13 3.42 -2.49
C PRO A 120 11.07 4.50 -2.23
N ILE A 121 11.36 5.42 -1.32
CA ILE A 121 10.59 6.62 -1.02
C ILE A 121 11.55 7.79 -0.88
N VAL A 122 11.30 8.85 -1.64
CA VAL A 122 12.01 10.12 -1.50
C VAL A 122 11.11 11.09 -0.74
N ALA A 123 11.38 11.32 0.54
CA ALA A 123 10.63 12.29 1.34
C ALA A 123 11.19 13.70 1.14
N GLN A 124 10.36 14.60 0.60
CA GLN A 124 10.72 15.99 0.32
C GLN A 124 10.02 17.02 1.22
N ILE A 125 9.43 16.58 2.34
CA ILE A 125 8.52 17.39 3.17
C ILE A 125 9.17 18.71 3.63
N LYS A 126 10.46 18.68 3.96
CA LYS A 126 11.23 19.84 4.43
C LYS A 126 12.17 20.44 3.37
N SER A 127 12.01 20.06 2.10
CA SER A 127 12.88 20.59 1.04
C SER A 127 12.59 22.06 0.75
N SER A 128 13.58 22.78 0.22
CA SER A 128 13.42 24.19 -0.17
C SER A 128 12.35 24.40 -1.24
N VAL A 129 12.05 23.36 -2.03
CA VAL A 129 11.09 23.39 -3.13
C VAL A 129 9.70 22.90 -2.76
N ALA A 130 9.51 22.29 -1.58
CA ALA A 130 8.23 21.66 -1.20
C ALA A 130 7.03 22.61 -1.30
N ARG A 131 7.19 23.84 -0.80
CA ARG A 131 6.14 24.87 -0.84
C ARG A 131 5.86 25.37 -2.26
N ILE A 132 6.91 25.46 -3.08
CA ILE A 132 6.81 25.83 -4.49
C ILE A 132 6.08 24.73 -5.26
N SER A 133 6.46 23.46 -5.08
CA SER A 133 5.78 22.33 -5.69
C SER A 133 4.30 22.29 -5.31
N HIS A 134 3.96 22.48 -4.04
CA HIS A 134 2.56 22.52 -3.60
C HIS A 134 1.78 23.71 -4.19
N PHE A 135 2.42 24.87 -4.28
CA PHE A 135 1.82 26.05 -4.91
C PHE A 135 1.55 25.82 -6.41
N LEU A 136 2.55 25.33 -7.15
CA LEU A 136 2.41 25.01 -8.57
C LEU A 136 1.32 23.96 -8.79
N ASP A 137 1.32 22.91 -7.98
CA ASP A 137 0.31 21.86 -8.02
C ASP A 137 -1.09 22.45 -7.87
N LYS A 138 -1.32 23.27 -6.84
CA LYS A 138 -2.61 23.93 -6.62
C LYS A 138 -3.00 24.90 -7.74
N THR A 139 -2.04 25.65 -8.26
CA THR A 139 -2.28 26.63 -9.32
C THR A 139 -2.58 25.96 -10.67
N LEU A 140 -1.90 24.86 -10.98
CA LEU A 140 -2.04 24.15 -12.24
C LEU A 140 -3.16 23.11 -12.22
N ARG A 141 -3.59 22.65 -11.05
CA ARG A 141 -4.63 21.61 -10.89
C ARG A 141 -5.88 21.86 -11.74
N PRO A 142 -6.52 23.06 -11.72
CA PRO A 142 -7.77 23.27 -12.47
C PRO A 142 -7.55 23.17 -13.99
N ILE A 143 -6.43 23.70 -14.48
CA ILE A 143 -6.06 23.65 -15.89
C ILE A 143 -5.77 22.21 -16.30
N PHE A 144 -5.01 21.49 -15.48
CA PHE A 144 -4.72 20.08 -15.69
C PHE A 144 -6.01 19.25 -15.76
N GLU A 145 -6.92 19.44 -14.81
CA GLU A 145 -8.21 18.72 -14.77
C GLU A 145 -9.06 19.04 -16.00
N GLN A 146 -9.13 20.32 -16.41
CA GLN A 146 -9.87 20.73 -17.61
C GLN A 146 -9.35 20.03 -18.89
N HIS A 147 -8.03 19.94 -19.06
CA HIS A 147 -7.44 19.38 -20.29
C HIS A 147 -7.29 17.85 -20.26
N THR A 148 -7.28 17.24 -19.08
CA THR A 148 -7.06 15.80 -18.93
C THR A 148 -8.32 15.02 -18.59
N ALA A 149 -9.48 15.66 -18.41
CA ALA A 149 -10.73 15.00 -18.03
C ALA A 149 -11.05 13.75 -18.89
N HIS A 150 -10.79 13.80 -20.19
CA HIS A 150 -11.03 12.69 -21.12
C HIS A 150 -10.03 11.53 -21.01
N TYR A 151 -8.87 11.76 -20.37
CA TYR A 151 -7.80 10.77 -20.19
C TYR A 151 -7.63 10.34 -18.73
N THR A 152 -8.22 11.09 -17.80
CA THR A 152 -8.15 10.84 -16.36
C THR A 152 -9.28 9.94 -15.94
N LEU A 153 -8.94 8.71 -15.58
CA LEU A 153 -9.86 7.77 -14.96
C LEU A 153 -10.01 8.12 -13.49
N GLN A 154 -11.18 8.62 -13.09
CA GLN A 154 -11.40 9.05 -11.71
C GLN A 154 -11.68 7.89 -10.75
N ASN A 155 -12.36 6.85 -11.23
CA ASN A 155 -12.74 5.68 -10.44
C ASN A 155 -13.02 4.48 -11.35
N THR A 156 -13.28 3.33 -10.72
CA THR A 156 -13.59 2.08 -11.42
C THR A 156 -14.84 2.20 -12.29
N ASP A 157 -15.88 2.88 -11.83
CA ASP A 157 -17.14 3.02 -12.59
C ASP A 157 -16.93 3.85 -13.85
N ALA A 158 -16.19 4.96 -13.77
CA ALA A 158 -15.82 5.78 -14.91
C ALA A 158 -14.97 4.99 -15.91
N PHE A 159 -14.09 4.10 -15.43
CA PHE A 159 -13.33 3.21 -16.29
C PHE A 159 -14.22 2.18 -16.99
N LEU A 160 -15.15 1.53 -16.28
CA LEU A 160 -16.07 0.55 -16.84
C LEU A 160 -17.03 1.18 -17.87
N ASN A 161 -17.59 2.35 -17.54
CA ASN A 161 -18.39 3.15 -18.47
C ASN A 161 -17.55 3.54 -19.67
N HIS A 162 -16.29 3.96 -19.46
CA HIS A 162 -15.43 4.27 -20.58
C HIS A 162 -15.25 3.06 -21.46
N LEU A 163 -15.10 1.84 -20.93
CA LEU A 163 -14.89 0.60 -21.71
C LEU A 163 -16.08 0.19 -22.60
N GLU A 164 -17.31 0.59 -22.23
CA GLU A 164 -18.59 0.68 -22.99
C GLU A 164 -19.08 -0.54 -23.81
N ARG A 165 -18.19 -1.42 -24.33
CA ARG A 165 -18.54 -2.65 -25.05
C ARG A 165 -17.49 -3.76 -24.82
N PRO A 166 -17.88 -4.93 -24.29
CA PRO A 166 -16.95 -6.03 -23.96
C PRO A 166 -16.14 -6.50 -25.17
N GLU A 167 -16.76 -6.49 -26.36
CA GLU A 167 -16.15 -6.90 -27.63
C GLU A 167 -15.06 -5.96 -28.17
N LYS A 168 -14.88 -4.77 -27.58
CA LYS A 168 -13.81 -3.83 -27.95
C LYS A 168 -12.83 -3.55 -26.81
N VAL A 169 -12.95 -4.25 -25.68
CA VAL A 169 -12.10 -4.02 -24.50
C VAL A 169 -10.64 -4.31 -24.83
N GLU A 170 -10.37 -5.43 -25.51
CA GLU A 170 -9.00 -5.83 -25.83
C GLU A 170 -8.30 -4.83 -26.77
N ASP A 171 -8.98 -4.39 -27.83
CA ASP A 171 -8.45 -3.41 -28.78
C ASP A 171 -8.09 -2.08 -28.10
N ARG A 172 -8.90 -1.67 -27.13
CA ARG A 172 -8.65 -0.44 -26.37
C ARG A 172 -7.51 -0.58 -25.38
N LEU A 173 -7.40 -1.72 -24.71
CA LEU A 173 -6.27 -2.01 -23.84
C LEU A 173 -4.96 -2.04 -24.64
N LYS A 174 -4.98 -2.58 -25.87
CA LYS A 174 -3.86 -2.51 -26.81
C LYS A 174 -3.51 -1.07 -27.18
N PHE A 175 -4.50 -0.27 -27.58
CA PHE A 175 -4.32 1.15 -27.87
C PHE A 175 -3.69 1.92 -26.69
N TYR A 176 -4.12 1.68 -25.45
CA TYR A 176 -3.50 2.32 -24.28
C TYR A 176 -2.06 1.87 -24.07
N ASN A 177 -1.77 0.59 -24.30
CA ASN A 177 -0.41 0.05 -24.22
C ASN A 177 0.52 0.59 -25.31
N GLU A 178 0.01 1.14 -26.41
CA GLU A 178 0.83 1.74 -27.47
C GLU A 178 1.25 3.19 -27.15
N LYS A 179 0.54 3.88 -26.26
CA LYS A 179 0.76 5.32 -26.03
C LYS A 179 2.12 5.68 -25.41
N ASP A 180 2.69 4.79 -24.60
CA ASP A 180 3.96 5.06 -23.92
C ASP A 180 4.86 3.80 -23.98
N PRO A 181 6.16 3.94 -24.30
CA PRO A 181 7.08 2.80 -24.40
C PRO A 181 7.36 2.13 -23.05
N HIS A 182 7.25 2.87 -21.94
CA HIS A 182 7.64 2.43 -20.59
C HIS A 182 6.45 2.11 -19.68
N ILE A 183 5.28 2.69 -19.92
CA ILE A 183 4.07 2.46 -19.14
C ILE A 183 3.13 1.52 -19.90
N LYS A 184 3.05 0.27 -19.44
CA LYS A 184 2.15 -0.76 -19.99
C LYS A 184 1.15 -1.22 -18.94
N LEU A 185 -0.10 -1.38 -19.36
CA LEU A 185 -1.18 -2.05 -18.64
C LEU A 185 -1.04 -3.56 -18.79
N THR A 186 -0.93 -4.26 -17.67
CA THR A 186 -1.15 -5.71 -17.58
C THR A 186 -2.63 -5.99 -17.35
N TYR A 187 -3.21 -6.87 -18.17
CA TYR A 187 -4.60 -7.29 -18.06
C TYR A 187 -4.74 -8.79 -18.36
N GLU A 188 -5.78 -9.40 -17.81
CA GLU A 188 -6.14 -10.80 -18.04
C GLU A 188 -7.64 -10.85 -18.39
N ILE A 189 -8.00 -11.56 -19.45
CA ILE A 189 -9.39 -11.74 -19.89
C ILE A 189 -9.71 -13.24 -19.79
N GLY A 190 -10.74 -13.59 -19.04
CA GLY A 190 -11.13 -14.98 -18.88
C GLY A 190 -12.40 -15.15 -18.07
N LYS A 191 -12.85 -16.41 -17.97
CA LYS A 191 -13.97 -16.81 -17.10
C LYS A 191 -13.59 -16.82 -15.62
N THR A 192 -12.32 -16.65 -15.31
CA THR A 192 -11.79 -16.57 -13.94
C THR A 192 -10.87 -15.38 -13.85
N VAL A 193 -11.11 -14.48 -12.89
CA VAL A 193 -10.26 -13.32 -12.66
C VAL A 193 -10.09 -13.08 -11.17
N ASN A 194 -8.89 -12.64 -10.79
CA ASN A 194 -8.61 -12.19 -9.43
C ASN A 194 -8.77 -10.67 -9.36
N TYR A 195 -9.63 -10.18 -8.48
CA TYR A 195 -9.78 -8.77 -8.21
C TYR A 195 -9.73 -8.52 -6.69
N LEU A 196 -8.70 -7.80 -6.26
CA LEU A 196 -8.40 -7.57 -4.85
C LEU A 196 -8.31 -8.90 -4.06
N ASP A 197 -9.34 -9.17 -3.27
CA ASP A 197 -9.46 -10.25 -2.32
C ASP A 197 -10.45 -11.32 -2.79
N VAL A 198 -10.93 -11.21 -4.02
CA VAL A 198 -11.98 -12.04 -4.60
C VAL A 198 -11.46 -12.70 -5.88
N THR A 199 -11.67 -14.00 -6.01
CA THR A 199 -11.58 -14.69 -7.30
C THR A 199 -13.00 -14.89 -7.80
N ILE A 200 -13.28 -14.36 -8.98
CA ILE A 200 -14.60 -14.43 -9.62
C ILE A 200 -14.55 -15.51 -10.69
N PHE A 201 -15.46 -16.47 -10.62
CA PHE A 201 -15.71 -17.48 -11.64
C PHE A 201 -17.04 -17.19 -12.33
N VAL A 202 -17.00 -16.81 -13.60
CA VAL A 202 -18.19 -16.54 -14.39
C VAL A 202 -18.64 -17.83 -15.09
N ARG A 203 -19.86 -18.28 -14.77
CA ARG A 203 -20.55 -19.39 -15.43
C ARG A 203 -21.93 -18.89 -15.85
N CYS A 204 -22.04 -18.23 -17.00
CA CYS A 204 -23.30 -17.64 -17.47
C CYS A 204 -24.48 -18.62 -17.29
N PRO A 205 -25.58 -18.21 -16.63
CA PRO A 205 -25.91 -16.85 -16.17
C PRO A 205 -25.42 -16.49 -14.75
N THR A 206 -24.71 -17.37 -14.05
CA THR A 206 -24.30 -17.18 -12.65
C THR A 206 -22.81 -16.82 -12.51
N ALA A 207 -22.45 -16.29 -11.35
CA ALA A 207 -21.06 -16.13 -10.94
C ALA A 207 -20.86 -16.77 -9.57
N ARG A 208 -19.71 -17.42 -9.37
CA ARG A 208 -19.25 -17.92 -8.07
C ARG A 208 -18.03 -17.12 -7.66
N THR A 209 -18.01 -16.66 -6.43
CA THR A 209 -16.89 -15.91 -5.86
C THR A 209 -16.27 -16.70 -4.72
N ILE A 210 -14.94 -16.64 -4.60
CA ILE A 210 -14.18 -17.21 -3.48
C ILE A 210 -13.14 -16.19 -2.99
N VAL A 211 -12.59 -16.41 -1.80
CA VAL A 211 -11.49 -15.58 -1.28
C VAL A 211 -10.21 -15.84 -2.08
N SER A 212 -9.69 -14.78 -2.70
CA SER A 212 -8.36 -14.79 -3.33
C SER A 212 -7.29 -14.41 -2.32
N ARG A 213 -6.15 -15.11 -2.35
CA ARG A 213 -4.96 -14.78 -1.57
C ARG A 213 -3.75 -14.74 -2.48
N LYS A 214 -2.84 -13.81 -2.22
CA LYS A 214 -1.56 -13.78 -2.91
C LYS A 214 -0.72 -14.98 -2.46
N PRO A 215 0.09 -15.60 -3.35
CA PRO A 215 0.95 -16.72 -2.98
C PRO A 215 1.92 -16.42 -1.83
N ALA A 216 2.34 -15.15 -1.68
CA ALA A 216 3.22 -14.69 -0.61
C ALA A 216 2.47 -14.21 0.65
N ALA A 217 1.14 -14.34 0.72
CA ALA A 217 0.39 -13.99 1.91
C ALA A 217 0.58 -15.09 2.96
N GLN A 218 1.36 -14.77 4.00
CA GLN A 218 1.40 -15.63 5.18
C GLN A 218 0.01 -15.64 5.86
N PRO A 219 -0.39 -16.77 6.46
CA PRO A 219 -1.63 -16.81 7.22
C PRO A 219 -1.58 -15.75 8.33
N TYR A 220 -2.58 -14.86 8.35
CA TYR A 220 -2.76 -13.85 9.39
C TYR A 220 -3.24 -14.50 10.69
N VAL A 221 -2.51 -15.48 11.23
CA VAL A 221 -2.87 -16.17 12.46
C VAL A 221 -1.81 -15.86 13.50
N LEU A 222 -2.23 -15.22 14.59
CA LEU A 222 -1.37 -15.04 15.76
C LEU A 222 -1.31 -16.35 16.54
N LEU A 223 -0.12 -16.69 17.05
CA LEU A 223 0.00 -17.72 18.07
C LEU A 223 -0.89 -17.35 19.25
N TYR A 224 -1.70 -18.31 19.72
CA TYR A 224 -2.61 -18.08 20.83
C TYR A 224 -1.87 -17.68 22.11
N ASP A 225 -0.64 -18.14 22.28
CA ASP A 225 0.21 -17.85 23.44
C ASP A 225 1.06 -16.58 23.30
N SER A 226 0.93 -15.86 22.18
CA SER A 226 1.66 -14.60 21.99
C SER A 226 1.25 -13.54 23.02
N ALA A 227 2.07 -12.52 23.27
CA ALA A 227 1.77 -11.46 24.25
C ALA A 227 0.65 -10.47 23.82
N HIS A 228 -0.11 -10.78 22.76
CA HIS A 228 -1.19 -9.91 22.27
C HIS A 228 -2.43 -9.97 23.16
N PRO A 229 -3.22 -8.88 23.25
CA PRO A 229 -4.48 -8.88 23.97
C PRO A 229 -5.43 -9.98 23.46
N ARG A 230 -6.17 -10.63 24.38
CA ARG A 230 -7.10 -11.73 24.05
C ARG A 230 -8.12 -11.34 22.97
N HIS A 231 -8.59 -10.09 22.97
CA HIS A 231 -9.55 -9.61 21.98
C HIS A 231 -8.95 -9.58 20.57
N ILE A 232 -7.66 -9.27 20.39
CA ILE A 232 -7.00 -9.30 19.07
C ILE A 232 -6.91 -10.73 18.54
N LYS A 233 -6.49 -11.68 19.41
CA LYS A 233 -6.39 -13.11 19.06
C LYS A 233 -7.73 -13.71 18.64
N LYS A 234 -8.84 -13.22 19.21
CA LYS A 234 -10.20 -13.62 18.82
C LYS A 234 -10.69 -12.90 17.57
N ASN A 235 -10.42 -11.59 17.48
CA ASN A 235 -10.95 -10.75 16.40
C ASN A 235 -10.29 -11.02 15.05
N ILE A 236 -9.01 -11.42 15.02
CA ILE A 236 -8.32 -11.75 13.78
C ILE A 236 -8.98 -12.92 13.02
N PRO A 237 -9.14 -14.13 13.61
CA PRO A 237 -9.81 -15.23 12.94
C PRO A 237 -11.30 -14.92 12.70
N TYR A 238 -11.96 -14.19 13.61
CA TYR A 238 -13.34 -13.76 13.41
C TYR A 238 -13.50 -12.83 12.19
N ALA A 239 -12.66 -11.81 12.07
CA ALA A 239 -12.71 -10.87 10.95
C ALA A 239 -12.37 -11.54 9.62
N ALA A 240 -11.42 -12.48 9.63
CA ALA A 240 -11.13 -13.32 8.47
C ALA A 240 -12.39 -14.11 8.06
N TYR A 241 -13.02 -14.82 9.01
CA TYR A 241 -14.20 -15.63 8.74
C TYR A 241 -15.39 -14.82 8.21
N ILE A 242 -15.67 -13.67 8.83
CA ILE A 242 -16.72 -12.75 8.37
C ILE A 242 -16.42 -12.24 6.96
N ARG A 243 -15.15 -11.99 6.64
CA ARG A 243 -14.74 -11.62 5.28
C ARG A 243 -14.94 -12.77 4.30
N ALA A 244 -14.64 -14.02 4.69
CA ALA A 244 -14.89 -15.19 3.85
C ALA A 244 -16.38 -15.33 3.53
N ILE A 245 -17.27 -15.22 4.54
CA ILE A 245 -18.73 -15.25 4.34
C ILE A 245 -19.19 -14.15 3.38
N ARG A 246 -18.66 -12.92 3.51
CA ARG A 246 -19.05 -11.80 2.64
C ARG A 246 -18.58 -11.98 1.20
N ILE A 247 -17.46 -12.66 0.99
CA ILE A 247 -16.84 -12.80 -0.32
C ILE A 247 -17.34 -14.05 -1.04
N CYS A 248 -17.52 -15.16 -0.35
CA CYS A 248 -17.83 -16.44 -0.98
C CYS A 248 -19.32 -16.54 -1.32
N SER A 249 -19.65 -17.02 -2.53
CA SER A 249 -21.05 -17.31 -2.89
C SER A 249 -21.57 -18.60 -2.24
N ASP A 250 -20.68 -19.46 -1.77
CA ASP A 250 -20.99 -20.76 -1.17
C ASP A 250 -20.39 -20.86 0.23
N ILE A 251 -21.17 -21.41 1.17
CA ILE A 251 -20.74 -21.57 2.56
C ILE A 251 -19.60 -22.60 2.67
N ALA A 252 -19.55 -23.60 1.79
CA ALA A 252 -18.48 -24.58 1.74
C ALA A 252 -17.13 -23.92 1.40
N ASP A 253 -17.13 -22.95 0.49
CA ASP A 253 -15.92 -22.18 0.14
C ASP A 253 -15.50 -21.26 1.28
N SER A 254 -16.47 -20.71 2.03
CA SER A 254 -16.21 -19.88 3.21
C SER A 254 -15.47 -20.66 4.30
N ALA A 255 -15.87 -21.92 4.53
CA ALA A 255 -15.23 -22.81 5.50
C ALA A 255 -13.81 -23.23 5.06
N ALA A 256 -13.58 -23.38 3.75
CA ALA A 256 -12.28 -23.74 3.19
C ALA A 256 -11.28 -22.56 3.14
N ALA A 257 -11.76 -21.32 2.98
CA ALA A 257 -10.96 -20.12 2.76
C ALA A 257 -10.04 -19.73 3.93
N ASP A 258 -10.40 -20.08 5.17
CA ASP A 258 -9.72 -19.64 6.40
C ASP A 258 -9.16 -20.77 7.26
N GLY A 259 -8.63 -21.80 6.62
CA GLY A 259 -7.87 -22.82 7.34
C GLY A 259 -8.76 -23.71 8.19
N GLY A 260 -9.72 -24.38 7.57
CA GLY A 260 -10.41 -25.54 8.13
C GLY A 260 -9.48 -26.70 8.57
N LYS A 261 -8.15 -26.57 8.41
CA LYS A 261 -7.15 -27.42 9.08
C LYS A 261 -6.69 -26.91 10.45
N ALA A 262 -6.71 -25.60 10.72
CA ALA A 262 -6.27 -25.03 12.00
C ALA A 262 -7.39 -24.96 13.05
N LEU A 263 -8.67 -24.99 12.64
CA LEU A 263 -9.82 -25.09 13.54
C LEU A 263 -10.09 -26.52 14.02
N ASN A 264 -9.44 -27.54 13.45
CA ASN A 264 -9.56 -28.92 13.92
C ASN A 264 -8.70 -29.22 15.16
N GLU A 265 -7.79 -28.31 15.54
CA GLU A 265 -6.92 -28.47 16.73
C GLU A 265 -7.29 -27.54 17.89
N VAL A 266 -8.24 -26.62 17.70
CA VAL A 266 -8.76 -25.75 18.77
C VAL A 266 -10.28 -25.65 18.62
N PRO A 267 -11.07 -26.06 19.63
CA PRO A 267 -12.52 -26.02 19.52
C PRO A 267 -12.99 -24.60 19.22
N PRO A 268 -13.89 -24.43 18.24
CA PRO A 268 -14.41 -23.11 17.91
C PRO A 268 -15.03 -22.47 19.17
N PRO A 269 -14.85 -21.16 19.40
CA PRO A 269 -15.56 -20.48 20.47
C PRO A 269 -17.07 -20.73 20.30
N PRO A 270 -17.87 -20.88 21.38
CA PRO A 270 -19.31 -21.20 21.33
C PRO A 270 -20.17 -20.26 20.46
N LEU A 271 -19.61 -19.11 20.05
CA LEU A 271 -20.21 -18.15 19.13
C LEU A 271 -20.17 -18.59 17.66
N VAL A 272 -19.15 -19.33 17.22
CA VAL A 272 -19.01 -19.76 15.81
C VAL A 272 -20.01 -20.88 15.49
N GLU A 273 -20.25 -21.78 16.45
CA GLU A 273 -21.25 -22.85 16.35
C GLU A 273 -22.68 -22.28 16.30
N LYS A 274 -22.97 -21.24 17.08
CA LYS A 274 -24.24 -20.49 17.01
C LYS A 274 -24.43 -19.73 15.70
N LEU A 275 -23.37 -19.22 15.08
CA LEU A 275 -23.41 -18.53 13.79
C LEU A 275 -23.59 -19.49 12.61
N LEU A 276 -23.02 -20.70 12.69
CA LEU A 276 -23.24 -21.77 11.70
C LEU A 276 -24.68 -22.28 11.74
N LEU A 277 -25.28 -22.40 12.93
CA LEU A 277 -26.68 -22.81 13.09
C LEU A 277 -27.69 -21.74 12.64
N HIS A 278 -27.37 -20.45 12.80
CA HIS A 278 -28.27 -19.36 12.38
C HIS A 278 -28.17 -18.98 10.89
N THR A 279 -27.08 -19.34 10.18
CA THR A 279 -26.94 -19.05 8.74
C THR A 279 -27.55 -20.13 7.84
N ALA A 280 -27.89 -21.30 8.42
CA ALA A 280 -28.63 -22.36 7.73
C ALA A 280 -30.14 -22.07 7.60
N ALA A 281 -30.65 -21.06 8.31
CA ALA A 281 -32.05 -20.63 8.26
C ALA A 281 -32.11 -19.17 7.76
N ASP A 282 -32.60 -19.00 6.53
CA ASP A 282 -33.15 -17.76 5.98
C ASP A 282 -32.22 -16.53 5.83
N PHE A 283 -31.51 -16.45 4.69
CA PHE A 283 -31.25 -15.16 4.04
C PHE A 283 -31.30 -15.32 2.50
N PRO A 284 -32.33 -14.79 1.81
CA PRO A 284 -32.33 -14.71 0.36
C PRO A 284 -31.44 -13.53 -0.04
N ILE A 285 -30.15 -13.76 -0.26
CA ILE A 285 -29.28 -12.74 -0.89
C ILE A 285 -29.43 -12.91 -2.40
N GLY A 286 -30.51 -12.36 -2.94
CA GLY A 286 -30.61 -12.06 -4.36
C GLY A 286 -29.63 -10.94 -4.68
N VAL A 287 -28.53 -11.28 -5.36
CA VAL A 287 -27.81 -10.30 -6.17
C VAL A 287 -28.61 -10.17 -7.46
N GLN A 288 -29.54 -9.21 -7.50
CA GLN A 288 -30.05 -8.74 -8.79
C GLN A 288 -28.93 -7.95 -9.46
N VAL A 289 -28.55 -8.42 -10.65
CA VAL A 289 -27.68 -7.73 -11.61
C VAL A 289 -28.38 -6.51 -12.16
#